data_AF-A0AA39FUZ3-F1
#
_entry.id   AF-A0AA39FUZ3-F1
#
_cell.length_a   1.000
_cell.length_b   1.000
_cell.length_c   1.000
_cell.angle_alpha   90.00
_cell.angle_beta   90.00
_cell.angle_gamma   90.00
#
_symmetry.space_group_name_H-M   'P 1'
#
loop_
_entity.id
_entity.type
_entity.pdbx_description
1 polymer ?
#
loop_
_entity_poly.entity_id
_entity_poly.type
_entity_poly.pdbx_seq_one_letter_code
_entity_poly.pdbx_strand_id
1 'polypeptide(L)'
;MRVFYGIKILFATEKVGFSEDFDDELMGSNYDNKNYYHNFHDREIDKMNEELLDLNKINAQLEWESAIKVSNNIFRAKEKFYSLKAMWKLRWCNKFELNQHQENIIKYNYNERRMIYLLCHRGPKYSLHEIKRLSLISDQLGLNYNLKKICRFGIDNNTEVKHCYHGEHEVKLLMQMSRNEKERRWAWTSWRNEMKNIKHLFIKSVAIQNSGARRNGYADMGVCWREEMEIPGIENLSNKLWLSIKPLYELLHAVVRFQLRKLYPGVILSATAPIPAHLIGDLWSVNWQSLADIILPQFYINITNILIKKNYTVSKMISVSEDFFTSLNFPPMTDKFRTLSLVTRRNNSINNCHGSARNMYELNDFRVLACFEVNEESFNIIHHEMGHVQYYMAYQNQPVIYQNGVNSAFHESIGDVIFLGAMTPRHLHRLGFIDDNGSDEISRIELALLLKLALTKIPQIPYALLMDKWRWRVFEGVVDSNNYNKAWWDLHRNLMGIVPPNSRPDSAEFFDPAAKYHIISNTPYLRYFLSHVLQFQIFDAMCKIAVTVDKINFHKNSNFPLYKCDIYGAKISGNKLRKVMKMGSSIKTRRAFIELLNTSEYCVDSLLKYFQPIKKFLEQQIRLNNIPIGWN
;
A
#
# COMPACT_ATOMS: atom_id res chain seq x y z
N MET A 1 -25.03 4.02 -18.74
CA MET A 1 -25.60 5.22 -19.40
C MET A 1 -25.15 6.53 -18.75
N ARG A 2 -25.16 6.69 -17.41
CA ARG A 2 -24.68 7.93 -16.74
C ARG A 2 -23.22 8.31 -17.06
N VAL A 3 -22.30 7.34 -17.12
CA VAL A 3 -20.89 7.57 -17.51
C VAL A 3 -20.75 8.00 -18.98
N PHE A 4 -21.53 7.40 -19.90
CA PHE A 4 -21.56 7.80 -21.31
C PHE A 4 -22.18 9.19 -21.52
N TYR A 5 -23.13 9.59 -20.66
CA TYR A 5 -23.68 10.95 -20.65
C TYR A 5 -22.67 11.96 -20.10
N GLY A 6 -21.93 11.66 -19.03
CA GLY A 6 -20.87 12.54 -18.52
C GLY A 6 -19.74 12.77 -19.54
N ILE A 7 -19.31 11.72 -20.25
CA ILE A 7 -18.33 11.81 -21.34
C ILE A 7 -18.88 12.60 -22.54
N LYS A 8 -20.19 12.52 -22.82
CA LYS A 8 -20.84 13.32 -23.88
C LYS A 8 -21.05 14.78 -23.47
N ILE A 9 -21.37 15.07 -22.21
CA ILE A 9 -21.70 16.42 -21.72
C ILE A 9 -20.45 17.29 -21.64
N LEU A 10 -19.30 16.75 -21.20
CA LEU A 10 -18.02 17.48 -21.17
C LEU A 10 -17.56 17.98 -22.55
N PHE A 11 -18.07 17.41 -23.65
CA PHE A 11 -17.69 17.78 -25.01
C PHE A 11 -18.87 18.17 -25.91
N ALA A 12 -20.10 18.27 -25.36
CA ALA A 12 -21.22 18.88 -26.07
C ALA A 12 -21.11 20.42 -26.11
N THR A 13 -20.22 20.99 -25.31
CA THR A 13 -19.87 22.42 -25.31
C THR A 13 -18.85 22.82 -26.39
N GLU A 14 -18.33 21.89 -27.19
CA GLU A 14 -17.50 22.17 -28.39
C GLU A 14 -18.34 22.42 -29.66
N LYS A 15 -19.55 22.98 -29.51
CA LYS A 15 -20.29 23.63 -30.60
C LYS A 15 -20.57 25.08 -30.25
N VAL A 16 -19.53 25.90 -30.21
CA VAL A 16 -19.66 27.33 -30.46
C VAL A 16 -18.92 27.59 -31.75
N GLY A 17 -19.68 28.00 -32.77
CA GLY A 17 -19.17 28.29 -34.10
C GLY A 17 -18.11 29.38 -34.05
N PHE A 18 -17.15 29.27 -34.94
CA PHE A 18 -16.37 30.40 -35.40
C PHE A 18 -17.36 31.43 -35.98
N SER A 19 -17.56 32.55 -35.30
CA SER A 19 -17.90 33.81 -35.96
C SER A 19 -16.66 34.70 -35.83
N GLU A 20 -16.03 34.95 -36.98
CA GLU A 20 -15.23 36.13 -37.20
C GLU A 20 -16.11 37.35 -36.95
N ASP A 21 -15.58 38.31 -36.19
CA ASP A 21 -15.94 39.72 -36.05
C ASP A 21 -15.80 40.14 -34.58
N PHE A 22 -14.64 40.70 -34.25
CA PHE A 22 -14.50 41.64 -33.15
C PHE A 22 -13.67 42.81 -33.65
N ASP A 23 -14.38 43.90 -33.90
CA ASP A 23 -13.88 45.20 -34.30
C ASP A 23 -12.85 45.76 -33.31
N ASP A 24 -11.89 46.47 -33.90
CA ASP A 24 -11.01 47.43 -33.26
C ASP A 24 -11.84 48.55 -32.61
N GLU A 25 -11.84 48.64 -31.28
CA GLU A 25 -11.87 49.91 -30.55
C GLU A 25 -11.69 49.68 -29.04
N LEU A 26 -10.53 50.08 -28.51
CA LEU A 26 -10.36 50.77 -27.23
C LEU A 26 -8.86 50.83 -26.86
N MET A 27 -8.17 51.80 -27.46
CA MET A 27 -6.97 52.40 -26.87
C MET A 27 -7.41 53.30 -25.70
N GLY A 28 -6.97 52.99 -24.48
CA GLY A 28 -7.05 53.96 -23.38
C GLY A 28 -7.09 53.39 -21.97
N SER A 29 -5.93 53.01 -21.41
CA SER A 29 -5.47 53.40 -20.07
C SER A 29 -4.38 52.44 -19.57
N ASN A 30 -3.27 53.03 -19.11
CA ASN A 30 -2.20 52.33 -18.40
C ASN A 30 -2.74 51.75 -17.08
N TYR A 31 -3.19 50.50 -17.11
CA TYR A 31 -3.38 49.68 -15.92
C TYR A 31 -2.21 48.69 -15.78
N ASP A 32 -1.71 48.54 -14.56
CA ASP A 32 -0.58 47.70 -14.16
C ASP A 32 -0.55 46.32 -14.86
N ASN A 33 0.28 46.21 -15.91
CA ASN A 33 0.45 44.98 -16.68
C ASN A 33 0.81 43.77 -15.80
N LYS A 34 1.55 43.97 -14.68
CA LYS A 34 1.92 42.88 -13.75
C LYS A 34 0.71 42.19 -13.09
N ASN A 35 -0.35 42.92 -12.76
CA ASN A 35 -1.54 42.33 -12.11
C ASN A 35 -2.46 41.62 -13.10
N TYR A 36 -2.49 42.06 -14.36
CA TYR A 36 -3.27 41.40 -15.41
C TYR A 36 -2.70 40.03 -15.78
N TYR A 37 -1.37 39.93 -15.96
CA TYR A 37 -0.72 38.65 -16.26
C TYR A 37 -0.85 37.67 -15.08
N HIS A 38 -0.66 38.11 -13.83
CA HIS A 38 -0.85 37.24 -12.66
C HIS A 38 -2.29 36.67 -12.59
N ASN A 39 -3.31 37.52 -12.76
CA ASN A 39 -4.72 37.12 -12.74
C ASN A 39 -5.13 36.26 -13.95
N PHE A 40 -4.39 36.28 -15.06
CA PHE A 40 -4.66 35.43 -16.23
C PHE A 40 -4.10 34.02 -16.04
N HIS A 41 -2.92 33.87 -15.45
CA HIS A 41 -2.28 32.57 -15.24
C HIS A 41 -2.90 31.76 -14.10
N ASP A 42 -3.32 32.43 -13.02
CA ASP A 42 -4.11 31.81 -11.97
C ASP A 42 -5.38 31.17 -12.57
N ARG A 43 -6.04 31.87 -13.51
CA ARG A 43 -7.20 31.34 -14.27
C ARG A 43 -6.87 30.11 -15.13
N GLU A 44 -5.67 30.01 -15.70
CA GLU A 44 -5.28 28.83 -16.50
C GLU A 44 -5.01 27.60 -15.63
N ILE A 45 -4.29 27.78 -14.53
CA ILE A 45 -4.00 26.71 -13.57
C ILE A 45 -5.28 26.26 -12.86
N ASP A 46 -6.18 27.19 -12.52
CA ASP A 46 -7.48 26.88 -11.96
C ASP A 46 -8.33 26.08 -12.94
N LYS A 47 -8.43 26.52 -14.21
CA LYS A 47 -9.13 25.77 -15.26
C LYS A 47 -8.55 24.36 -15.47
N MET A 48 -7.23 24.23 -15.47
CA MET A 48 -6.57 22.92 -15.54
C MET A 48 -6.96 22.03 -14.35
N ASN A 49 -7.01 22.59 -13.12
CA ASN A 49 -7.43 21.84 -11.93
C ASN A 49 -8.92 21.46 -11.97
N GLU A 50 -9.79 22.34 -12.46
CA GLU A 50 -11.22 22.04 -12.63
C GLU A 50 -11.43 20.89 -13.63
N GLU A 51 -10.78 20.95 -14.80
CA GLU A 51 -10.87 19.87 -15.78
C GLU A 51 -10.26 18.56 -15.25
N LEU A 52 -9.15 18.63 -14.49
CA LEU A 52 -8.54 17.46 -13.86
C LEU A 52 -9.46 16.85 -12.78
N LEU A 53 -10.25 17.68 -12.09
CA LEU A 53 -11.23 17.22 -11.10
C LEU A 53 -12.30 16.36 -11.78
N ASP A 54 -12.86 16.82 -12.89
CA ASP A 54 -13.84 16.07 -13.67
C ASP A 54 -13.26 14.76 -14.22
N LEU A 55 -12.04 14.80 -14.76
CA LEU A 55 -11.35 13.59 -15.20
C LEU A 55 -11.12 12.61 -14.05
N ASN A 56 -10.75 13.10 -12.87
CA ASN A 56 -10.51 12.24 -11.71
C ASN A 56 -11.81 11.65 -11.14
N LYS A 57 -12.94 12.38 -11.17
CA LYS A 57 -14.27 11.84 -10.85
C LYS A 57 -14.65 10.69 -11.79
N ILE A 58 -14.49 10.89 -13.10
CA ILE A 58 -14.76 9.84 -14.10
C ILE A 58 -13.85 8.64 -13.89
N ASN A 59 -12.55 8.85 -13.67
CA ASN A 59 -11.60 7.78 -13.41
C ASN A 59 -11.98 6.99 -12.16
N ALA A 60 -12.29 7.67 -11.05
CA ALA A 60 -12.66 7.03 -9.79
C ALA A 60 -13.93 6.17 -9.95
N GLN A 61 -14.92 6.65 -10.70
CA GLN A 61 -16.15 5.89 -10.98
C GLN A 61 -15.87 4.67 -11.87
N LEU A 62 -15.10 4.82 -12.95
CA LEU A 62 -14.73 3.71 -13.84
C LEU A 62 -13.95 2.62 -13.08
N GLU A 63 -12.99 3.05 -12.25
CA GLU A 63 -12.20 2.14 -11.43
C GLU A 63 -13.04 1.47 -10.33
N TRP A 64 -14.02 2.17 -9.75
CA TRP A 64 -14.95 1.59 -8.78
C TRP A 64 -15.83 0.54 -9.44
N GLU A 65 -16.47 0.88 -10.56
CA GLU A 65 -17.31 -0.05 -11.33
C GLU A 65 -16.54 -1.27 -11.82
N SER A 66 -15.29 -1.09 -12.25
CA SER A 66 -14.41 -2.18 -12.68
C SER A 66 -14.03 -3.13 -11.54
N ALA A 67 -13.93 -2.63 -10.30
CA ALA A 67 -13.55 -3.44 -9.15
C ALA A 67 -14.72 -4.26 -8.60
N ILE A 68 -15.94 -3.72 -8.69
CA ILE A 68 -17.16 -4.43 -8.30
C ILE A 68 -17.57 -5.44 -9.38
N LYS A 69 -17.56 -5.06 -10.67
CA LYS A 69 -18.12 -5.88 -11.75
C LYS A 69 -17.20 -5.93 -12.97
N VAL A 70 -16.87 -7.15 -13.37
CA VAL A 70 -16.24 -7.39 -14.68
C VAL A 70 -17.23 -7.11 -15.81
N SER A 71 -16.88 -6.19 -16.71
CA SER A 71 -17.73 -5.83 -17.86
C SER A 71 -16.90 -5.31 -19.02
N ASN A 72 -17.08 -5.91 -20.20
CA ASN A 72 -16.44 -5.45 -21.43
C ASN A 72 -16.80 -3.99 -21.78
N ASN A 73 -17.99 -3.53 -21.39
CA ASN A 73 -18.39 -2.14 -21.60
C ASN A 73 -17.58 -1.17 -20.73
N ILE A 74 -17.22 -1.58 -19.50
CA ILE A 74 -16.36 -0.78 -18.62
C ILE A 74 -14.94 -0.74 -19.18
N PHE A 75 -14.39 -1.87 -19.62
CA PHE A 75 -13.05 -1.90 -20.23
C PHE A 75 -12.93 -1.00 -21.46
N ARG A 76 -13.94 -1.04 -22.35
CA ARG A 76 -14.00 -0.12 -23.51
C ARG A 76 -14.13 1.34 -23.09
N ALA A 77 -14.85 1.63 -22.01
CA ALA A 77 -14.96 2.99 -21.48
C ALA A 77 -13.64 3.48 -20.88
N LYS A 78 -12.92 2.63 -20.13
CA LYS A 78 -11.58 2.91 -19.59
C LYS A 78 -10.57 3.21 -20.69
N GLU A 79 -10.53 2.38 -21.73
CA GLU A 79 -9.62 2.58 -22.87
C GLU A 79 -9.83 3.96 -23.53
N LYS A 80 -11.08 4.32 -23.81
CA LYS A 80 -11.45 5.63 -24.37
C LYS A 80 -11.09 6.77 -23.40
N PHE A 81 -11.41 6.60 -22.13
CA PHE A 81 -11.13 7.59 -21.09
C PHE A 81 -9.63 7.87 -20.95
N TYR A 82 -8.78 6.85 -20.91
CA TYR A 82 -7.33 7.06 -20.81
C TYR A 82 -6.73 7.73 -22.05
N SER A 83 -7.28 7.44 -23.24
CA SER A 83 -6.90 8.15 -24.47
C SER A 83 -7.27 9.64 -24.37
N LEU A 84 -8.48 9.96 -23.91
CA LEU A 84 -8.95 11.33 -23.71
C LEU A 84 -8.10 12.07 -22.66
N LYS A 85 -7.86 11.46 -21.50
CA LYS A 85 -7.02 12.03 -20.43
C LYS A 85 -5.60 12.32 -20.91
N ALA A 86 -5.06 11.48 -21.79
CA ALA A 86 -3.73 11.70 -22.35
C ALA A 86 -3.69 12.87 -23.34
N MET A 87 -4.69 13.01 -24.22
CA MET A 87 -4.81 14.17 -25.11
C MET A 87 -4.99 15.46 -24.30
N TRP A 88 -5.81 15.42 -23.26
CA TRP A 88 -5.96 16.53 -22.30
C TRP A 88 -4.63 16.93 -21.66
N LYS A 89 -3.86 15.96 -21.16
CA LYS A 89 -2.53 16.20 -20.58
C LYS A 89 -1.59 16.83 -21.61
N LEU A 90 -1.52 16.27 -22.82
CA LEU A 90 -0.67 16.81 -23.89
C LEU A 90 -1.02 18.25 -24.24
N ARG A 91 -2.31 18.57 -24.36
CA ARG A 91 -2.79 19.94 -24.64
C ARG A 91 -2.28 20.94 -23.60
N TRP A 92 -2.44 20.62 -22.31
CA TRP A 92 -1.97 21.49 -21.22
C TRP A 92 -0.46 21.59 -21.16
N CYS A 93 0.26 20.48 -21.33
CA CYS A 93 1.72 20.50 -21.28
C CYS A 93 2.35 21.29 -22.42
N ASN A 94 1.84 21.15 -23.66
CA ASN A 94 2.28 21.95 -24.79
C ASN A 94 2.03 23.44 -24.54
N LYS A 95 0.87 23.78 -23.94
CA LYS A 95 0.53 25.16 -23.60
C LYS A 95 1.50 25.76 -22.58
N PHE A 96 1.82 25.03 -21.51
CA PHE A 96 2.77 25.49 -20.50
C PHE A 96 4.20 25.59 -21.04
N GLU A 97 4.61 24.67 -21.93
CA GLU A 97 5.92 24.71 -22.58
C GLU A 97 6.08 25.94 -23.49
N LEU A 98 5.06 26.26 -24.31
CA LEU A 98 5.03 27.47 -25.13
C LEU A 98 5.14 28.74 -24.28
N ASN A 99 4.44 28.80 -23.16
CA ASN A 99 4.50 29.94 -22.23
C ASN A 99 5.89 30.07 -21.57
N GLN A 100 6.60 28.97 -21.32
CA GLN A 100 7.95 29.00 -20.74
C GLN A 100 9.00 29.50 -21.72
N HIS A 101 8.88 29.17 -23.01
CA HIS A 101 9.81 29.65 -24.05
C HIS A 101 9.67 31.15 -24.36
N GLN A 102 8.57 31.78 -23.95
CA GLN A 102 8.36 33.23 -24.02
C GLN A 102 8.98 33.94 -22.80
N GLU A 103 10.26 33.66 -22.51
CA GLU A 103 10.99 33.93 -21.25
C GLU A 103 10.97 35.39 -20.73
N ASN A 104 10.52 36.37 -21.52
CA ASN A 104 10.50 37.78 -21.12
C ASN A 104 9.20 38.27 -20.45
N ILE A 105 8.13 37.45 -20.37
CA ILE A 105 6.80 37.93 -19.91
C ILE A 105 6.18 37.09 -18.77
N ILE A 106 6.43 35.77 -18.69
CA ILE A 106 5.66 34.86 -17.81
C ILE A 106 6.53 34.26 -16.69
N LYS A 107 6.20 34.50 -15.42
CA LYS A 107 6.90 33.92 -14.24
C LYS A 107 5.96 33.15 -13.32
N TYR A 108 5.95 31.83 -13.44
CA TYR A 108 5.25 30.94 -12.50
C TYR A 108 5.87 30.96 -11.09
N ASN A 109 5.04 31.04 -10.06
CA ASN A 109 5.42 30.90 -8.67
C ASN A 109 5.80 29.43 -8.33
N TYR A 110 6.24 29.18 -7.09
CA TYR A 110 6.66 27.83 -6.69
C TYR A 110 5.53 26.79 -6.80
N ASN A 111 4.32 27.15 -6.37
CA ASN A 111 3.17 26.25 -6.38
C ASN A 111 2.77 25.92 -7.83
N GLU A 112 2.69 26.91 -8.71
CA GLU A 112 2.38 26.69 -10.13
C GLU A 112 3.43 25.82 -10.80
N ARG A 113 4.72 26.11 -10.60
CA ARG A 113 5.83 25.28 -11.12
C ARG A 113 5.74 23.84 -10.65
N ARG A 114 5.37 23.61 -9.39
CA ARG A 114 5.19 22.25 -8.87
C ARG A 114 3.99 21.58 -9.51
N MET A 115 2.86 22.25 -9.72
CA MET A 115 1.72 21.68 -10.44
C MET A 115 2.11 21.27 -11.87
N ILE A 116 2.78 22.17 -12.60
CA ILE A 116 3.27 21.90 -13.96
C ILE A 116 4.25 20.71 -13.95
N TYR A 117 5.18 20.66 -12.98
CA TYR A 117 6.08 19.53 -12.80
C TYR A 117 5.34 18.20 -12.60
N LEU A 118 4.39 18.16 -11.66
CA LEU A 118 3.63 16.94 -11.35
C LEU A 118 2.78 16.47 -12.53
N LEU A 119 2.25 17.40 -13.35
CA LEU A 119 1.46 17.07 -14.52
C LEU A 119 2.34 16.63 -15.70
N CYS A 120 3.33 17.43 -16.06
CA CYS A 120 3.99 17.39 -17.38
C CYS A 120 5.36 16.77 -17.39
N HIS A 121 6.14 16.98 -16.32
CA HIS A 121 7.54 16.56 -16.26
C HIS A 121 7.71 15.24 -15.50
N ARG A 122 6.81 14.92 -14.57
CA ARG A 122 6.84 13.66 -13.82
C ARG A 122 6.09 12.54 -14.53
N GLY A 123 6.68 11.34 -14.53
CA GLY A 123 6.05 10.12 -15.00
C GLY A 123 6.31 9.80 -16.48
N PRO A 124 5.89 8.62 -16.97
CA PRO A 124 6.14 8.23 -18.36
C PRO A 124 5.27 9.02 -19.36
N LYS A 125 5.76 9.17 -20.59
CA LYS A 125 5.04 9.75 -21.73
C LYS A 125 4.70 8.65 -22.73
N TYR A 126 3.43 8.25 -22.82
CA TYR A 126 2.96 7.20 -23.74
C TYR A 126 2.29 7.78 -24.99
N SER A 127 2.34 7.05 -26.11
CA SER A 127 1.54 7.35 -27.29
C SER A 127 0.10 6.87 -27.08
N LEU A 128 -0.84 7.39 -27.86
CA LEU A 128 -2.24 6.94 -27.78
C LEU A 128 -2.37 5.42 -28.02
N HIS A 129 -1.56 4.86 -28.92
CA HIS A 129 -1.55 3.41 -29.16
C HIS A 129 -1.04 2.63 -27.93
N GLU A 130 0.05 3.09 -27.31
CA GLU A 130 0.63 2.47 -26.11
C GLU A 130 -0.34 2.51 -24.93
N ILE A 131 -1.07 3.62 -24.73
CA ILE A 131 -2.04 3.77 -23.64
C ILE A 131 -3.18 2.77 -23.78
N LYS A 132 -3.76 2.66 -24.98
CA LYS A 132 -4.82 1.68 -25.25
C LYS A 132 -4.34 0.27 -24.96
N ARG A 133 -3.13 -0.07 -25.44
CA ARG A 133 -2.54 -1.39 -25.25
C ARG A 133 -2.23 -1.69 -23.78
N LEU A 134 -1.71 -0.72 -23.02
CA LEU A 134 -1.47 -0.87 -21.59
C LEU A 134 -2.78 -1.05 -20.80
N SER A 135 -3.82 -0.29 -21.14
CA SER A 135 -5.14 -0.44 -20.50
C SER A 135 -5.68 -1.86 -20.69
N LEU A 136 -5.64 -2.39 -21.92
CA LEU A 136 -6.09 -3.74 -22.22
C LEU A 136 -5.26 -4.81 -21.51
N ILE A 137 -3.93 -4.67 -21.51
CA ILE A 137 -3.04 -5.60 -20.80
C ILE A 137 -3.31 -5.56 -19.30
N SER A 138 -3.48 -4.38 -18.71
CA SER A 138 -3.78 -4.22 -17.28
C SER A 138 -5.09 -4.90 -16.89
N ASP A 139 -6.14 -4.73 -17.69
CA ASP A 139 -7.44 -5.37 -17.43
C ASP A 139 -7.32 -6.91 -17.56
N GLN A 140 -6.62 -7.41 -18.60
CA GLN A 140 -6.38 -8.85 -18.77
C GLN A 140 -5.57 -9.45 -17.61
N LEU A 141 -4.51 -8.77 -17.18
CA LEU A 141 -3.70 -9.17 -16.04
C LEU A 141 -4.55 -9.25 -14.77
N GLY A 142 -5.33 -8.19 -14.46
CA GLY A 142 -6.22 -8.15 -13.30
C GLY A 142 -7.27 -9.26 -13.30
N LEU A 143 -7.91 -9.53 -14.45
CA LEU A 143 -8.89 -10.61 -14.58
C LEU A 143 -8.28 -11.99 -14.34
N ASN A 144 -7.09 -12.23 -14.91
CA ASN A 144 -6.37 -13.49 -14.75
C ASN A 144 -5.87 -13.72 -13.33
N TYR A 145 -5.92 -12.72 -12.45
CA TYR A 145 -5.60 -12.86 -11.04
C TYR A 145 -6.88 -13.01 -10.19
N ASN A 146 -7.81 -12.07 -10.35
CA ASN A 146 -9.02 -11.96 -9.51
C ASN A 146 -9.98 -13.14 -9.66
N LEU A 147 -10.08 -13.72 -10.87
CA LEU A 147 -11.04 -14.80 -11.17
C LEU A 147 -10.47 -16.20 -10.94
N LYS A 148 -9.23 -16.33 -10.44
CA LYS A 148 -8.59 -17.62 -10.26
C LYS A 148 -9.18 -18.38 -9.08
N LYS A 149 -9.20 -19.69 -9.23
CA LYS A 149 -9.55 -20.64 -8.18
C LYS A 149 -8.60 -21.82 -8.24
N ILE A 150 -8.36 -22.44 -7.10
CA ILE A 150 -7.65 -23.71 -7.02
C ILE A 150 -8.62 -24.77 -6.52
N CYS A 151 -8.53 -25.99 -7.05
CA CYS A 151 -9.43 -27.06 -6.65
C CYS A 151 -8.64 -28.36 -6.40
N ARG A 152 -9.13 -29.16 -5.45
CA ARG A 152 -8.67 -30.51 -5.20
C ARG A 152 -9.86 -31.45 -5.11
N PHE A 153 -9.64 -32.70 -5.49
CA PHE A 153 -10.62 -33.76 -5.29
C PHE A 153 -10.36 -34.39 -3.92
N GLY A 154 -11.42 -34.58 -3.15
CA GLY A 154 -11.44 -35.32 -1.89
C GLY A 154 -12.53 -36.38 -1.93
N ILE A 155 -12.54 -37.29 -0.95
CA ILE A 155 -13.60 -38.27 -0.78
C ILE A 155 -14.44 -37.81 0.42
N ASP A 156 -15.72 -37.56 0.20
CA ASP A 156 -16.72 -37.30 1.24
C ASP A 156 -17.84 -38.33 1.10
N ASN A 157 -18.12 -39.09 2.15
CA ASN A 157 -19.12 -40.18 2.16
C ASN A 157 -19.06 -41.12 0.93
N ASN A 158 -17.88 -41.62 0.57
CA ASN A 158 -17.63 -42.47 -0.60
C ASN A 158 -17.93 -41.82 -1.97
N THR A 159 -18.09 -40.49 -2.02
CA THR A 159 -18.25 -39.73 -3.26
C THR A 159 -17.08 -38.78 -3.48
N GLU A 160 -16.62 -38.66 -4.72
CA GLU A 160 -15.55 -37.73 -5.07
C GLU A 160 -16.10 -36.31 -5.11
N VAL A 161 -15.71 -35.48 -4.14
CA VAL A 161 -16.14 -34.09 -4.03
C VAL A 161 -14.99 -33.17 -4.41
N LYS A 162 -15.27 -32.24 -5.32
CA LYS A 162 -14.32 -31.21 -5.74
C LYS A 162 -14.43 -29.99 -4.81
N HIS A 163 -13.45 -29.83 -3.94
CA HIS A 163 -13.32 -28.64 -3.09
C HIS A 163 -12.54 -27.56 -3.84
N CYS A 164 -13.13 -26.38 -4.02
CA CYS A 164 -12.50 -25.24 -4.69
C CYS A 164 -12.38 -24.04 -3.73
N TYR A 165 -11.25 -23.34 -3.80
CA TYR A 165 -10.98 -22.08 -3.12
C TYR A 165 -10.91 -20.97 -4.15
N HIS A 166 -11.73 -19.93 -3.99
CA HIS A 166 -11.96 -18.86 -4.95
C HIS A 166 -11.19 -17.59 -4.57
N GLY A 167 -10.27 -17.21 -5.46
CA GLY A 167 -9.47 -15.99 -5.34
C GLY A 167 -8.41 -16.04 -4.25
N GLU A 168 -7.71 -14.92 -4.13
CA GLU A 168 -6.61 -14.72 -3.17
C GLU A 168 -7.05 -14.97 -1.72
N HIS A 169 -8.23 -14.48 -1.33
CA HIS A 169 -8.70 -14.46 0.06
C HIS A 169 -8.86 -15.86 0.66
N GLU A 170 -9.59 -16.76 -0.02
CA GLU A 170 -9.87 -18.11 0.50
C GLU A 170 -8.60 -18.96 0.57
N VAL A 171 -7.69 -18.80 -0.41
CA VAL A 171 -6.40 -19.51 -0.42
C VAL A 171 -5.50 -18.99 0.69
N LYS A 172 -5.47 -17.67 0.92
CA LYS A 172 -4.71 -17.08 2.02
C LYS A 172 -5.22 -17.57 3.38
N LEU A 173 -6.53 -17.63 3.58
CA LEU A 173 -7.13 -18.15 4.81
C LEU A 173 -6.74 -19.61 5.05
N LEU A 174 -6.79 -20.45 4.00
CA LEU A 174 -6.30 -21.83 4.06
C LEU A 174 -4.83 -21.90 4.50
N MET A 175 -3.97 -21.06 3.92
CA MET A 175 -2.55 -21.01 4.26
C MET A 175 -2.29 -20.59 5.71
N GLN A 176 -3.14 -19.72 6.27
CA GLN A 176 -3.04 -19.26 7.67
C GLN A 176 -3.53 -20.29 8.68
N MET A 177 -4.66 -20.93 8.40
CA MET A 177 -5.34 -21.84 9.32
C MET A 177 -4.74 -23.25 9.30
N SER A 178 -4.39 -23.76 8.12
CA SER A 178 -3.87 -25.12 8.01
C SER A 178 -2.48 -25.24 8.65
N ARG A 179 -2.30 -26.33 9.41
CA ARG A 179 -0.99 -26.81 9.87
C ARG A 179 -0.54 -28.05 9.10
N ASN A 180 -1.31 -28.54 8.14
CA ASN A 180 -0.93 -29.70 7.34
C ASN A 180 0.07 -29.27 6.25
N GLU A 181 1.28 -29.82 6.31
CA GLU A 181 2.36 -29.46 5.37
C GLU A 181 1.98 -29.71 3.91
N LYS A 182 1.37 -30.87 3.61
CA LYS A 182 1.01 -31.28 2.25
C LYS A 182 -0.11 -30.40 1.69
N GLU A 183 -1.07 -30.03 2.53
CA GLU A 183 -2.15 -29.13 2.15
C GLU A 183 -1.63 -27.74 1.80
N ARG A 184 -0.73 -27.19 2.61
CA ARG A 184 -0.11 -25.88 2.34
C ARG A 184 0.79 -25.92 1.11
N ARG A 185 1.52 -27.02 0.93
CA ARG A 185 2.35 -27.25 -0.27
C ARG A 185 1.49 -27.26 -1.52
N TRP A 186 0.36 -27.98 -1.49
CA TRP A 186 -0.61 -28.03 -2.57
C TRP A 186 -1.20 -26.66 -2.86
N ALA A 187 -1.70 -25.95 -1.85
CA ALA A 187 -2.34 -24.65 -2.03
C ALA A 187 -1.37 -23.61 -2.61
N TRP A 188 -0.16 -23.53 -2.03
CA TRP A 188 0.91 -22.65 -2.49
C TRP A 188 1.30 -22.91 -3.95
N THR A 189 1.42 -24.19 -4.32
CA THR A 189 1.86 -24.61 -5.67
C THR A 189 0.76 -24.37 -6.70
N SER A 190 -0.47 -24.76 -6.36
CA SER A 190 -1.63 -24.62 -7.24
C SER A 190 -1.91 -23.15 -7.57
N TRP A 191 -1.83 -22.26 -6.58
CA TRP A 191 -2.04 -20.83 -6.79
C TRP A 191 -1.04 -20.24 -7.81
N ARG A 192 0.24 -20.60 -7.70
CA ARG A 192 1.27 -20.10 -8.61
C ARG A 192 1.18 -20.71 -10.00
N ASN A 193 0.78 -21.98 -10.10
CA ASN A 193 0.58 -22.64 -11.39
C ASN A 193 -0.54 -21.99 -12.23
N GLU A 194 -1.53 -21.38 -11.58
CA GLU A 194 -2.60 -20.64 -12.27
C GLU A 194 -2.10 -19.38 -12.99
N MET A 195 -0.90 -18.89 -12.66
CA MET A 195 -0.32 -17.65 -13.19
C MET A 195 0.55 -17.84 -14.44
N LYS A 196 0.70 -19.07 -14.92
CA LYS A 196 1.58 -19.38 -16.07
C LYS A 196 1.24 -18.59 -17.34
N ASN A 197 -0.06 -18.42 -17.63
CA ASN A 197 -0.52 -17.86 -18.90
C ASN A 197 -0.33 -16.35 -19.04
N ILE A 198 0.08 -15.64 -17.98
CA ILE A 198 0.18 -14.17 -17.99
C ILE A 198 1.59 -13.62 -18.14
N LYS A 199 2.62 -14.48 -18.17
CA LYS A 199 4.03 -14.08 -18.36
C LYS A 199 4.23 -13.22 -19.62
N HIS A 200 3.63 -13.62 -20.74
CA HIS A 200 3.76 -12.91 -22.01
C HIS A 200 3.10 -11.52 -22.01
N LEU A 201 1.98 -11.35 -21.28
CA LEU A 201 1.31 -10.06 -21.10
C LEU A 201 2.19 -9.12 -20.25
N PHE A 202 2.79 -9.65 -19.19
CA PHE A 202 3.70 -8.90 -18.34
C PHE A 202 4.93 -8.41 -19.11
N ILE A 203 5.56 -9.27 -19.93
CA ILE A 203 6.71 -8.87 -20.78
C ILE A 203 6.33 -7.71 -21.72
N LYS A 204 5.16 -7.81 -22.38
CA LYS A 204 4.66 -6.72 -23.24
C LYS A 204 4.41 -5.44 -22.45
N SER A 205 3.87 -5.54 -21.24
CA SER A 205 3.66 -4.40 -20.34
C SER A 205 4.98 -3.71 -20.01
N VAL A 206 6.00 -4.47 -19.57
CA VAL A 206 7.34 -3.95 -19.25
C VAL A 206 7.95 -3.20 -20.43
N ALA A 207 7.86 -3.76 -21.64
CA ALA A 207 8.38 -3.11 -22.85
C ALA A 207 7.72 -1.76 -23.13
N ILE A 208 6.39 -1.67 -23.05
CA ILE A 208 5.65 -0.42 -23.28
C ILE A 208 5.94 0.59 -22.17
N GLN A 209 5.97 0.13 -20.91
CA GLN A 209 6.32 0.96 -19.76
C GLN A 209 7.69 1.62 -19.95
N ASN A 210 8.71 0.83 -20.25
CA ASN A 210 10.07 1.34 -20.50
C ASN A 210 10.15 2.27 -21.72
N SER A 211 9.38 2.00 -22.79
CA SER A 211 9.26 2.92 -23.93
C SER A 211 8.76 4.30 -23.49
N GLY A 212 7.68 4.34 -22.70
CA GLY A 212 7.13 5.60 -22.20
C GLY A 212 8.03 6.32 -21.20
N ALA A 213 8.76 5.58 -20.37
CA ALA A 213 9.75 6.16 -19.46
C ALA A 213 10.90 6.83 -20.24
N ARG A 214 11.49 6.13 -21.22
CA ARG A 214 12.57 6.67 -22.07
C ARG A 214 12.14 7.89 -22.87
N ARG A 215 10.89 7.94 -23.34
CA ARG A 215 10.36 9.12 -24.03
C ARG A 215 10.32 10.37 -23.15
N ASN A 216 10.25 10.22 -21.83
CA ASN A 216 10.32 11.33 -20.90
C ASN A 216 11.72 11.50 -20.26
N GLY A 217 12.76 10.89 -20.84
CA GLY A 217 14.15 11.08 -20.41
C GLY A 217 14.63 10.19 -19.26
N TYR A 218 13.81 9.26 -18.75
CA TYR A 218 14.27 8.28 -17.76
C TYR A 218 15.01 7.12 -18.44
N ALA A 219 15.96 6.48 -17.74
CA ALA A 219 16.61 5.27 -18.26
C ALA A 219 15.61 4.10 -18.44
N ASP A 220 14.72 3.93 -17.46
CA ASP A 220 13.71 2.87 -17.40
C ASP A 220 12.54 3.28 -16.48
N MET A 221 11.51 2.43 -16.42
CA MET A 221 10.34 2.66 -15.57
C MET A 221 10.66 2.65 -14.07
N GLY A 222 11.67 1.90 -13.63
CA GLY A 222 12.11 1.86 -12.25
C GLY A 222 12.63 3.22 -11.77
N VAL A 223 13.45 3.90 -12.58
CA VAL A 223 13.91 5.28 -12.28
C VAL A 223 12.71 6.23 -12.17
N CYS A 224 11.77 6.12 -13.13
CA CYS A 224 10.55 6.92 -13.12
C CYS A 224 9.71 6.72 -11.84
N TRP A 225 9.59 5.48 -11.34
CA TRP A 225 8.88 5.22 -10.08
C TRP A 225 9.62 5.78 -8.86
N ARG A 226 10.94 5.69 -8.84
CA ARG A 226 11.76 6.18 -7.72
C ARG A 226 11.71 7.72 -7.58
N GLU A 227 11.50 8.44 -8.68
CA GLU A 227 11.34 9.90 -8.66
C GLU A 227 10.16 10.36 -7.79
N GLU A 228 9.08 9.57 -7.71
CA GLU A 228 7.89 9.90 -6.90
C GLU A 228 8.21 10.11 -5.42
N MET A 229 9.27 9.45 -4.92
CA MET A 229 9.67 9.56 -3.52
C MET A 229 10.31 10.92 -3.20
N GLU A 230 10.82 11.63 -4.21
CA GLU A 230 11.61 12.88 -4.09
C GLU A 230 12.80 12.73 -3.11
N ILE A 231 13.42 11.55 -3.07
CA ILE A 231 14.59 11.24 -2.23
C ILE A 231 15.78 10.88 -3.14
N PRO A 232 16.81 11.74 -3.22
CA PRO A 232 18.04 11.42 -3.94
C PRO A 232 18.71 10.15 -3.37
N GLY A 233 19.24 9.30 -4.26
CA GLY A 233 19.99 8.10 -3.84
C GLY A 233 19.15 7.06 -3.09
N ILE A 234 17.84 6.99 -3.36
CA ILE A 234 16.90 6.15 -2.61
C ILE A 234 17.29 4.67 -2.54
N GLU A 235 17.93 4.11 -3.57
CA GLU A 235 18.39 2.71 -3.54
C GLU A 235 19.47 2.47 -2.48
N ASN A 236 20.42 3.40 -2.36
CA ASN A 236 21.45 3.34 -1.33
C ASN A 236 20.84 3.52 0.06
N LEU A 237 19.89 4.45 0.20
CA LEU A 237 19.13 4.62 1.45
C LEU A 237 18.40 3.32 1.82
N SER A 238 17.68 2.70 0.88
CA SER A 238 16.97 1.44 1.12
C SER A 238 17.90 0.30 1.54
N ASN A 239 19.07 0.19 0.91
CA ASN A 239 20.09 -0.80 1.32
C ASN A 239 20.60 -0.53 2.74
N LYS A 240 20.91 0.72 3.07
CA LYS A 240 21.36 1.11 4.43
C LYS A 240 20.31 0.79 5.48
N LEU A 241 19.05 1.19 5.25
CA LEU A 241 17.93 0.91 6.16
C LEU A 241 17.76 -0.61 6.37
N TRP A 242 17.80 -1.39 5.29
CA TRP A 242 17.71 -2.85 5.39
C TRP A 242 18.87 -3.46 6.19
N LEU A 243 20.11 -3.06 5.93
CA LEU A 243 21.28 -3.58 6.65
C LEU A 243 21.20 -3.31 8.15
N SER A 244 20.64 -2.17 8.57
CA SER A 244 20.43 -1.87 9.99
C SER A 244 19.34 -2.72 10.64
N ILE A 245 18.35 -3.19 9.88
CA ILE A 245 17.22 -4.02 10.36
C ILE A 245 17.56 -5.52 10.29
N LYS A 246 18.40 -5.93 9.33
CA LYS A 246 18.77 -7.31 9.04
C LYS A 246 19.16 -8.14 10.28
N PRO A 247 19.96 -7.63 11.26
CA PRO A 247 20.29 -8.41 12.45
C PRO A 247 19.06 -8.85 13.25
N LEU A 248 18.06 -7.97 13.41
CA LEU A 248 16.82 -8.33 14.10
C LEU A 248 16.01 -9.36 13.30
N TYR A 249 15.97 -9.22 11.97
CA TYR A 249 15.31 -10.18 11.10
C TYR A 249 15.96 -11.57 11.17
N GLU A 250 17.30 -11.65 11.18
CA GLU A 250 18.02 -12.92 11.24
C GLU A 250 17.77 -13.68 12.56
N LEU A 251 17.64 -12.95 13.68
CA LEU A 251 17.23 -13.55 14.96
C LEU A 251 15.82 -14.12 14.88
N LEU A 252 14.87 -13.37 14.31
CA LEU A 252 13.48 -13.80 14.14
C LEU A 252 13.40 -15.03 13.22
N HIS A 253 14.09 -14.99 12.08
CA HIS A 253 14.18 -16.08 11.13
C HIS A 253 14.71 -17.36 11.77
N ALA A 254 15.83 -17.26 12.52
CA ALA A 254 16.44 -18.41 13.17
C ALA A 254 15.50 -19.11 14.16
N VAL A 255 14.81 -18.34 15.00
CA VAL A 255 13.84 -18.88 15.97
C VAL A 255 12.61 -19.48 15.26
N VAL A 256 12.07 -18.81 14.25
CA VAL A 256 10.94 -19.32 13.46
C VAL A 256 11.32 -20.63 12.76
N ARG A 257 12.47 -20.68 12.09
CA ARG A 257 13.00 -21.89 11.47
C ARG A 257 13.14 -23.03 12.47
N PHE A 258 13.69 -22.75 13.65
CA PHE A 258 13.86 -23.74 14.70
C PHE A 258 12.52 -24.35 15.14
N GLN A 259 11.48 -23.53 15.35
CA GLN A 259 10.16 -24.03 15.70
C GLN A 259 9.49 -24.79 14.55
N LEU A 260 9.62 -24.31 13.31
CA LEU A 260 9.11 -25.03 12.13
C LEU A 260 9.79 -26.39 11.93
N ARG A 261 11.09 -26.52 12.25
CA ARG A 261 11.81 -27.80 12.23
C ARG A 261 11.24 -28.80 13.24
N LYS A 262 10.84 -28.33 14.42
CA LYS A 262 10.19 -29.17 15.43
C LYS A 262 8.80 -29.62 14.97
N LEU A 263 8.03 -28.71 14.37
CA LEU A 263 6.67 -29.00 13.91
C LEU A 263 6.64 -29.89 12.65
N TYR A 264 7.61 -29.73 11.74
CA TYR A 264 7.68 -30.42 10.46
C TYR A 264 9.03 -31.17 10.31
N PRO A 265 9.24 -32.25 11.08
CA PRO A 265 10.46 -33.03 10.98
C PRO A 265 10.64 -33.59 9.56
N GLY A 266 11.86 -33.50 9.02
CA GLY A 266 12.20 -33.99 7.68
C GLY A 266 11.90 -33.05 6.51
N VAL A 267 11.24 -31.91 6.73
CA VAL A 267 10.96 -30.93 5.66
C VAL A 267 12.08 -29.89 5.55
N ILE A 268 12.58 -29.40 6.70
CA ILE A 268 13.73 -28.50 6.78
C ILE A 268 14.94 -29.32 7.24
N LEU A 269 15.75 -29.75 6.28
CA LEU A 269 16.79 -30.78 6.49
C LEU A 269 17.94 -30.33 7.38
N SER A 270 18.38 -29.08 7.26
CA SER A 270 19.50 -28.53 8.05
C SER A 270 19.03 -27.43 9.02
N ALA A 271 19.73 -27.30 10.14
CA ALA A 271 19.56 -26.19 11.08
C ALA A 271 19.89 -24.82 10.45
N THR A 272 20.66 -24.80 9.35
CA THR A 272 21.04 -23.59 8.61
C THR A 272 20.33 -23.48 7.25
N ALA A 273 19.36 -24.35 6.95
CA ALA A 273 18.63 -24.27 5.69
C ALA A 273 17.70 -23.03 5.64
N PRO A 274 17.42 -22.48 4.44
CA PRO A 274 16.32 -21.55 4.22
C PRO A 274 14.96 -22.17 4.59
N ILE A 275 13.97 -21.33 4.90
CA ILE A 275 12.61 -21.77 5.24
C ILE A 275 11.80 -22.00 3.94
N PRO A 276 11.17 -23.16 3.73
CA PRO A 276 10.23 -23.37 2.64
C PRO A 276 9.01 -22.43 2.75
N ALA A 277 8.72 -21.72 1.67
CA ALA A 277 7.75 -20.62 1.64
C ALA A 277 6.33 -20.99 2.10
N HIS A 278 5.91 -22.24 1.90
CA HIS A 278 4.56 -22.73 2.25
C HIS A 278 4.35 -22.97 3.75
N LEU A 279 5.41 -23.02 4.55
CA LEU A 279 5.32 -23.29 5.99
C LEU A 279 5.00 -22.04 6.83
N ILE A 280 5.06 -20.85 6.23
CA ILE A 280 5.20 -19.59 6.97
C ILE A 280 3.91 -19.03 7.56
N GLY A 281 2.75 -19.32 6.99
CA GLY A 281 1.49 -18.69 7.43
C GLY A 281 0.74 -18.00 6.32
N ASP A 282 1.42 -17.74 5.22
CA ASP A 282 0.98 -16.77 4.24
C ASP A 282 1.29 -17.24 2.82
N LEU A 283 0.44 -16.84 1.88
CA LEU A 283 0.52 -17.28 0.49
C LEU A 283 1.80 -16.79 -0.21
N TRP A 284 2.42 -15.70 0.27
CA TRP A 284 3.64 -15.10 -0.29
C TRP A 284 4.78 -14.98 0.71
N SER A 285 4.62 -15.53 1.92
CA SER A 285 5.59 -15.43 3.01
C SER A 285 5.84 -14.02 3.55
N VAL A 286 4.83 -13.15 3.44
CA VAL A 286 4.87 -11.74 3.89
C VAL A 286 4.51 -11.59 5.35
N ASN A 287 3.49 -12.33 5.80
CA ASN A 287 2.95 -12.24 7.16
C ASN A 287 3.20 -13.56 7.91
N TRP A 288 3.96 -13.54 9.00
CA TRP A 288 4.32 -14.74 9.77
C TRP A 288 3.53 -14.84 11.08
N GLN A 289 2.56 -13.94 11.30
CA GLN A 289 1.80 -13.80 12.55
C GLN A 289 1.15 -15.10 12.99
N SER A 290 0.70 -15.94 12.06
CA SER A 290 0.07 -17.22 12.36
C SER A 290 1.01 -18.24 12.99
N LEU A 291 2.31 -17.95 13.16
CA LEU A 291 3.28 -18.81 13.83
C LEU A 291 3.56 -18.37 15.28
N ALA A 292 2.91 -17.31 15.77
CA ALA A 292 3.12 -16.84 17.13
C ALA A 292 2.79 -17.91 18.19
N ASP A 293 1.80 -18.76 17.92
CA ASP A 293 1.37 -19.88 18.75
C ASP A 293 2.46 -20.93 18.94
N ILE A 294 3.30 -21.20 17.92
CA ILE A 294 4.35 -22.21 18.03
C ILE A 294 5.64 -21.67 18.67
N ILE A 295 5.80 -20.34 18.74
CA ILE A 295 6.95 -19.70 19.38
C ILE A 295 6.67 -19.44 20.86
N LEU A 296 5.46 -18.99 21.19
CA LEU A 296 5.05 -18.64 22.55
C LEU A 296 3.62 -19.14 22.87
N PRO A 297 3.40 -20.47 22.94
CA PRO A 297 2.06 -21.06 23.07
C PRO A 297 1.33 -20.67 24.36
N GLN A 298 2.06 -20.58 25.47
CA GLN A 298 1.49 -20.38 26.81
C GLN A 298 0.80 -19.01 26.98
N PHE A 299 1.21 -18.00 26.22
CA PHE A 299 0.72 -16.62 26.33
C PHE A 299 0.07 -16.14 25.02
N TYR A 300 -0.30 -17.08 24.14
CA TYR A 300 -0.89 -16.75 22.85
C TYR A 300 -2.31 -16.19 23.01
N ILE A 301 -2.51 -14.95 22.55
CA ILE A 301 -3.82 -14.31 22.53
C ILE A 301 -4.42 -14.41 21.14
N ASN A 302 -5.60 -15.02 21.06
CA ASN A 302 -6.39 -15.10 19.85
C ASN A 302 -7.45 -13.98 19.82
N ILE A 303 -7.10 -12.84 19.20
CA ILE A 303 -8.00 -11.68 19.08
C ILE A 303 -9.25 -12.03 18.25
N THR A 304 -9.13 -12.89 17.24
CA THR A 304 -10.30 -13.37 16.48
C THR A 304 -11.34 -14.04 17.38
N ASN A 305 -10.92 -14.93 18.27
CA ASN A 305 -11.84 -15.58 19.21
C ASN A 305 -12.47 -14.57 20.19
N ILE A 306 -11.73 -13.54 20.59
CA ILE A 306 -12.24 -12.48 21.48
C ILE A 306 -13.30 -11.64 20.76
N LEU A 307 -13.04 -11.24 19.52
CA LEU A 307 -14.00 -10.52 18.68
C LEU A 307 -15.32 -11.32 18.55
N ILE A 308 -15.21 -12.62 18.26
CA ILE A 308 -16.38 -13.51 18.15
C ILE A 308 -17.12 -13.62 19.48
N LYS A 309 -16.42 -13.90 20.60
CA LYS A 309 -17.03 -14.01 21.93
C LYS A 309 -17.72 -12.73 22.39
N LYS A 310 -17.19 -11.57 22.01
CA LYS A 310 -17.78 -10.25 22.30
C LYS A 310 -18.83 -9.81 21.27
N ASN A 311 -19.27 -10.70 20.36
CA ASN A 311 -20.27 -10.43 19.34
C ASN A 311 -19.93 -9.23 18.44
N TYR A 312 -18.64 -9.05 18.09
CA TYR A 312 -18.25 -8.03 17.12
C TYR A 312 -18.82 -8.36 15.74
N THR A 313 -19.27 -7.32 15.05
CA THR A 313 -19.58 -7.35 13.62
C THR A 313 -18.55 -6.52 12.86
N VAL A 314 -18.44 -6.70 11.54
CA VAL A 314 -17.59 -5.83 10.69
C VAL A 314 -17.95 -4.36 10.88
N SER A 315 -19.24 -4.03 10.99
CA SER A 315 -19.68 -2.66 11.27
C SER A 315 -19.15 -2.15 12.62
N LYS A 316 -19.17 -2.98 13.67
CA LYS A 316 -18.64 -2.61 14.97
C LYS A 316 -17.12 -2.41 14.92
N MET A 317 -16.39 -3.24 14.18
CA MET A 317 -14.94 -3.08 13.98
C MET A 317 -14.61 -1.74 13.29
N ILE A 318 -15.39 -1.36 12.27
CA ILE A 318 -15.27 -0.04 11.61
C ILE A 318 -15.56 1.09 12.59
N SER A 319 -16.62 0.98 13.40
CA SER A 319 -16.93 2.00 14.42
C SER A 319 -15.84 2.14 15.48
N VAL A 320 -15.17 1.04 15.86
CA VAL A 320 -14.03 1.11 16.80
C VAL A 320 -12.84 1.84 16.16
N SER A 321 -12.53 1.57 14.90
CA SER A 321 -11.50 2.32 14.18
C SER A 321 -11.88 3.81 14.03
N GLU A 322 -13.15 4.11 13.72
CA GLU A 322 -13.65 5.48 13.65
C GLU A 322 -13.49 6.21 15.00
N ASP A 323 -13.84 5.56 16.11
CA ASP A 323 -13.64 6.08 17.46
C ASP A 323 -12.17 6.39 17.75
N PHE A 324 -11.25 5.51 17.33
CA PHE A 324 -9.82 5.76 17.49
C PHE A 324 -9.38 7.04 16.76
N PHE A 325 -9.79 7.21 15.50
CA PHE A 325 -9.47 8.42 14.72
C PHE A 325 -10.10 9.68 15.35
N THR A 326 -11.37 9.64 15.73
CA THR A 326 -12.04 10.82 16.32
C THR A 326 -11.45 11.18 17.69
N SER A 327 -10.97 10.20 18.46
CA SER A 327 -10.23 10.45 19.72
C SER A 327 -8.97 11.31 19.49
N LEU A 328 -8.34 11.19 18.32
CA LEU A 328 -7.19 11.98 17.89
C LEU A 328 -7.57 13.36 17.31
N ASN A 329 -8.83 13.76 17.41
CA ASN A 329 -9.38 15.00 16.82
C ASN A 329 -9.43 14.98 15.28
N PHE A 330 -9.51 13.79 14.66
CA PHE A 330 -9.85 13.66 13.25
C PHE A 330 -11.37 13.79 13.06
N PRO A 331 -11.84 14.24 11.89
CA PRO A 331 -13.27 14.25 11.59
C PRO A 331 -13.84 12.82 11.56
N PRO A 332 -15.12 12.63 11.92
CA PRO A 332 -15.79 11.36 11.74
C PRO A 332 -15.93 11.01 10.26
N MET A 333 -16.15 9.73 9.96
CA MET A 333 -16.43 9.25 8.61
C MET A 333 -17.70 9.91 8.05
N THR A 334 -17.75 10.08 6.73
CA THR A 334 -18.88 10.72 6.04
C THR A 334 -20.07 9.77 5.88
N ASP A 335 -21.28 10.30 5.68
CA ASP A 335 -22.46 9.46 5.45
C ASP A 335 -22.35 8.67 4.14
N LYS A 336 -21.71 9.25 3.12
CA LYS A 336 -21.39 8.55 1.87
C LYS A 336 -20.43 7.38 2.12
N PHE A 337 -19.43 7.53 2.99
CA PHE A 337 -18.57 6.41 3.38
C PHE A 337 -19.38 5.25 3.97
N ARG A 338 -20.29 5.52 4.91
CA ARG A 338 -21.10 4.48 5.57
C ARG A 338 -22.06 3.77 4.62
N THR A 339 -22.64 4.52 3.68
CA THR A 339 -23.70 4.01 2.79
C THR A 339 -23.19 3.42 1.48
N LEU A 340 -22.05 3.90 0.96
CA LEU A 340 -21.54 3.51 -0.36
C LEU A 340 -20.31 2.59 -0.31
N SER A 341 -19.64 2.43 0.84
CA SER A 341 -18.53 1.49 0.96
C SER A 341 -19.01 0.04 0.89
N LEU A 342 -18.21 -0.81 0.26
CA LEU A 342 -18.49 -2.24 0.11
C LEU A 342 -17.45 -3.02 0.92
N VAL A 343 -17.78 -3.27 2.18
CA VAL A 343 -16.84 -3.79 3.20
C VAL A 343 -17.07 -5.26 3.55
N THR A 344 -18.06 -5.91 2.93
CA THR A 344 -18.36 -7.34 3.10
C THR A 344 -18.79 -7.95 1.76
N ARG A 345 -18.57 -9.25 1.57
CA ARG A 345 -18.96 -9.99 0.35
C ARG A 345 -20.46 -10.31 0.35
N ARG A 346 -21.32 -9.30 0.20
CA ARG A 346 -22.76 -9.52 -0.03
C ARG A 346 -23.02 -9.84 -1.52
N ASN A 347 -23.75 -10.93 -1.78
CA ASN A 347 -24.32 -11.31 -3.09
C ASN A 347 -23.33 -11.45 -4.27
N ASN A 348 -22.08 -11.92 -4.04
CA ASN A 348 -21.06 -12.09 -5.10
C ASN A 348 -20.77 -10.81 -5.94
N SER A 349 -21.07 -9.63 -5.39
CA SER A 349 -20.95 -8.35 -6.10
C SER A 349 -19.53 -7.75 -6.11
N ILE A 350 -18.57 -8.40 -5.42
CA ILE A 350 -17.18 -7.94 -5.32
C ILE A 350 -16.30 -8.98 -6.04
N ASN A 351 -15.66 -8.56 -7.12
CA ASN A 351 -14.69 -9.37 -7.86
C ASN A 351 -13.25 -9.21 -7.33
N ASN A 352 -12.96 -8.11 -6.63
CA ASN A 352 -11.67 -7.85 -6.03
C ASN A 352 -11.80 -7.69 -4.51
N CYS A 353 -11.29 -8.65 -3.76
CA CYS A 353 -11.28 -8.62 -2.29
C CYS A 353 -10.01 -8.01 -1.70
N HIS A 354 -9.07 -7.53 -2.51
CA HIS A 354 -7.92 -6.79 -2.01
C HIS A 354 -8.40 -5.45 -1.45
N GLY A 355 -8.15 -5.22 -0.15
CA GLY A 355 -8.53 -3.98 0.53
C GLY A 355 -8.04 -2.76 -0.23
N SER A 356 -8.94 -1.81 -0.47
CA SER A 356 -8.60 -0.54 -1.10
C SER A 356 -9.53 0.59 -0.69
N ALA A 357 -8.95 1.74 -0.40
CA ALA A 357 -9.65 2.99 -0.17
C ALA A 357 -9.56 3.91 -1.40
N ARG A 358 -10.63 4.65 -1.69
CA ARG A 358 -10.74 5.53 -2.86
C ARG A 358 -11.28 6.91 -2.53
N ASN A 359 -10.63 7.93 -3.08
CA ASN A 359 -11.18 9.27 -3.22
C ASN A 359 -12.04 9.31 -4.50
N MET A 360 -13.33 9.60 -4.37
CA MET A 360 -14.23 9.70 -5.53
C MET A 360 -14.23 11.10 -6.16
N TYR A 361 -13.48 12.04 -5.59
CA TYR A 361 -13.36 13.43 -6.05
C TYR A 361 -14.69 14.20 -6.08
N GLU A 362 -15.70 13.68 -5.39
CA GLU A 362 -16.97 14.34 -5.11
C GLU A 362 -17.00 14.82 -3.66
N LEU A 363 -17.80 15.84 -3.37
CA LEU A 363 -17.90 16.40 -2.02
C LEU A 363 -18.24 15.28 -1.02
N ASN A 364 -17.31 15.05 -0.08
CA ASN A 364 -17.41 14.10 1.02
C ASN A 364 -17.61 12.62 0.60
N ASP A 365 -17.24 12.25 -0.63
CA ASP A 365 -17.39 10.88 -1.15
C ASP A 365 -16.05 10.12 -1.13
N PHE A 366 -15.88 9.34 -0.08
CA PHE A 366 -14.72 8.47 0.15
C PHE A 366 -15.22 7.09 0.47
N ARG A 367 -14.62 6.06 -0.13
CA ARG A 367 -15.14 4.69 -0.04
C ARG A 367 -14.04 3.69 0.21
N VAL A 368 -14.39 2.60 0.89
CA VAL A 368 -13.57 1.40 1.01
C VAL A 368 -14.23 0.24 0.28
N LEU A 369 -13.43 -0.52 -0.46
CA LEU A 369 -13.79 -1.80 -1.07
C LEU A 369 -12.91 -2.88 -0.46
N ALA A 370 -13.52 -3.79 0.31
CA ALA A 370 -12.85 -4.91 0.95
C ALA A 370 -13.83 -6.03 1.28
N CYS A 371 -13.32 -7.25 1.50
CA CYS A 371 -14.09 -8.40 1.95
C CYS A 371 -13.76 -8.70 3.42
N PHE A 372 -14.11 -7.80 4.34
CA PHE A 372 -13.79 -7.98 5.76
C PHE A 372 -14.62 -9.09 6.39
N GLU A 373 -13.98 -9.77 7.33
CA GLU A 373 -14.56 -10.81 8.18
C GLU A 373 -14.29 -10.47 9.66
N VAL A 374 -14.97 -11.15 10.57
CA VAL A 374 -14.75 -10.96 12.02
C VAL A 374 -13.49 -11.72 12.44
N ASN A 375 -12.33 -11.15 12.14
CA ASN A 375 -11.02 -11.68 12.52
C ASN A 375 -9.99 -10.56 12.77
N GLU A 376 -8.88 -10.93 13.42
CA GLU A 376 -7.80 -10.00 13.76
C GLU A 376 -7.16 -9.34 12.54
N GLU A 377 -6.99 -10.06 11.44
CA GLU A 377 -6.41 -9.48 10.23
C GLU A 377 -7.30 -8.37 9.64
N SER A 378 -8.61 -8.61 9.53
CA SER A 378 -9.56 -7.60 9.07
C SER A 378 -9.62 -6.42 10.04
N PHE A 379 -9.52 -6.66 11.35
CA PHE A 379 -9.44 -5.59 12.35
C PHE A 379 -8.25 -4.66 12.08
N ASN A 380 -7.09 -5.23 11.75
CA ASN A 380 -5.88 -4.49 11.44
C ASN A 380 -6.01 -3.72 10.11
N ILE A 381 -6.52 -4.37 9.06
CA ILE A 381 -6.70 -3.76 7.73
C ILE A 381 -7.73 -2.62 7.79
N ILE A 382 -8.78 -2.73 8.61
CA ILE A 382 -9.77 -1.64 8.78
C ILE A 382 -9.09 -0.34 9.26
N HIS A 383 -8.16 -0.42 10.23
CA HIS A 383 -7.41 0.76 10.68
C HIS A 383 -6.52 1.33 9.58
N HIS A 384 -5.87 0.45 8.80
CA HIS A 384 -5.04 0.82 7.67
C HIS A 384 -5.85 1.59 6.59
N GLU A 385 -6.93 0.99 6.09
CA GLU A 385 -7.77 1.56 5.02
C GLU A 385 -8.47 2.85 5.45
N MET A 386 -8.91 2.93 6.70
CA MET A 386 -9.49 4.18 7.23
C MET A 386 -8.45 5.29 7.35
N GLY A 387 -7.16 4.96 7.49
CA GLY A 387 -6.07 5.93 7.39
C GLY A 387 -5.99 6.60 6.03
N HIS A 388 -6.19 5.84 4.93
CA HIS A 388 -6.29 6.40 3.59
C HIS A 388 -7.49 7.36 3.46
N VAL A 389 -8.66 6.94 3.95
CA VAL A 389 -9.88 7.79 3.93
C VAL A 389 -9.66 9.09 4.69
N GLN A 390 -9.05 9.04 5.87
CA GLN A 390 -8.72 10.23 6.65
C GLN A 390 -7.71 11.14 5.95
N TYR A 391 -6.77 10.57 5.17
CA TYR A 391 -5.87 11.35 4.35
C TYR A 391 -6.62 12.05 3.21
N TYR A 392 -7.52 11.34 2.51
CA TYR A 392 -8.39 11.93 1.50
C TYR A 392 -9.19 13.12 2.06
N MET A 393 -9.81 12.95 3.22
CA MET A 393 -10.53 14.00 3.94
C MET A 393 -9.63 15.16 4.38
N ALA A 394 -8.35 14.91 4.68
CA ALA A 394 -7.43 15.96 5.13
C ALA A 394 -7.07 16.92 4.00
N TYR A 395 -6.76 16.41 2.80
CA TYR A 395 -6.35 17.25 1.67
C TYR A 395 -7.47 17.56 0.67
N GLN A 396 -8.74 17.24 0.96
CA GLN A 396 -9.88 17.43 0.06
C GLN A 396 -9.99 18.87 -0.50
N ASN A 397 -9.51 19.86 0.26
CA ASN A 397 -9.55 21.28 -0.13
C ASN A 397 -8.27 21.75 -0.87
N GLN A 398 -7.32 20.85 -1.15
CA GLN A 398 -6.18 21.16 -2.01
C GLN A 398 -6.63 21.19 -3.47
N PRO A 399 -5.94 21.97 -4.34
CA PRO A 399 -6.04 21.80 -5.79
C PRO A 399 -5.93 20.32 -6.15
N VAL A 400 -6.75 19.83 -7.08
CA VAL A 400 -6.91 18.39 -7.30
C VAL A 400 -5.60 17.69 -7.65
N ILE A 401 -4.67 18.38 -8.31
CA ILE A 401 -3.33 17.86 -8.60
C ILE A 401 -2.52 17.53 -7.33
N TYR A 402 -2.82 18.21 -6.22
CA TYR A 402 -2.20 18.01 -4.92
C TYR A 402 -2.93 17.03 -4.00
N GLN A 403 -4.13 16.54 -4.39
CA GLN A 403 -4.93 15.58 -3.63
C GLN A 403 -4.35 14.14 -3.69
N ASN A 404 -3.11 14.01 -3.23
CA ASN A 404 -2.34 12.80 -3.04
C ASN A 404 -1.53 12.95 -1.73
N GLY A 405 -1.02 11.85 -1.18
CA GLY A 405 -0.05 11.92 -0.08
C GLY A 405 1.21 12.68 -0.47
N VAL A 406 2.00 13.11 0.52
CA VAL A 406 3.31 13.78 0.29
C VAL A 406 4.16 12.98 -0.70
N ASN A 407 4.20 11.67 -0.47
CA ASN A 407 4.55 10.64 -1.44
C ASN A 407 3.76 9.37 -1.07
N SER A 408 3.88 8.32 -1.88
CA SER A 408 3.18 7.07 -1.66
C SER A 408 3.57 6.39 -0.33
N ALA A 409 4.84 6.41 0.07
CA ALA A 409 5.28 5.83 1.35
C ALA A 409 4.65 6.52 2.57
N PHE A 410 4.54 7.85 2.54
CA PHE A 410 3.88 8.63 3.58
C PHE A 410 2.40 8.29 3.65
N HIS A 411 1.75 8.09 2.51
CA HIS A 411 0.34 7.70 2.42
C HIS A 411 0.09 6.33 3.07
N GLU A 412 0.93 5.33 2.78
CA GLU A 412 0.89 4.00 3.40
C GLU A 412 1.24 4.00 4.90
N SER A 413 1.92 5.05 5.40
CA SER A 413 2.33 5.12 6.80
C SER A 413 1.21 5.55 7.74
N ILE A 414 0.24 6.34 7.28
CA ILE A 414 -0.77 6.94 8.15
C ILE A 414 -1.65 5.89 8.83
N GLY A 415 -2.27 5.01 8.05
CA GLY A 415 -3.11 3.95 8.60
C GLY A 415 -2.32 3.01 9.51
N ASP A 416 -1.08 2.73 9.14
CA ASP A 416 -0.18 1.87 9.92
C ASP A 416 0.24 2.46 11.26
N VAL A 417 0.46 3.78 11.35
CA VAL A 417 0.72 4.48 12.63
C VAL A 417 -0.46 4.33 13.58
N ILE A 418 -1.69 4.47 13.05
CA ILE A 418 -2.91 4.34 13.84
C ILE A 418 -3.12 2.90 14.28
N PHE A 419 -2.87 1.94 13.38
CA PHE A 419 -2.82 0.53 13.70
C PHE A 419 -1.83 0.22 14.85
N LEU A 420 -0.61 0.79 14.83
CA LEU A 420 0.34 0.62 15.94
C LEU A 420 -0.25 1.09 17.28
N GLY A 421 -0.98 2.21 17.29
CA GLY A 421 -1.66 2.71 18.48
C GLY A 421 -2.81 1.80 18.95
N ALA A 422 -3.67 1.38 18.01
CA ALA A 422 -4.84 0.55 18.25
C ALA A 422 -4.48 -0.86 18.77
N MET A 423 -3.29 -1.36 18.44
CA MET A 423 -2.82 -2.68 18.87
C MET A 423 -1.94 -2.65 20.12
N THR A 424 -1.81 -1.50 20.79
CA THR A 424 -1.04 -1.43 22.02
C THR A 424 -1.73 -2.22 23.14
N PRO A 425 -0.98 -2.88 24.04
CA PRO A 425 -1.58 -3.63 25.14
C PRO A 425 -2.54 -2.79 25.97
N ARG A 426 -2.22 -1.51 26.19
CA ARG A 426 -3.08 -0.56 26.91
C ARG A 426 -4.41 -0.30 26.20
N HIS A 427 -4.38 -0.11 24.87
CA HIS A 427 -5.61 0.08 24.11
C HIS A 427 -6.45 -1.20 24.04
N LEU A 428 -5.81 -2.36 23.85
CA LEU A 428 -6.49 -3.65 23.87
C LEU A 428 -7.14 -3.96 25.23
N HIS A 429 -6.49 -3.58 26.34
CA HIS A 429 -7.11 -3.61 27.66
C HIS A 429 -8.32 -2.65 27.76
N ARG A 430 -8.22 -1.44 27.21
CA ARG A 430 -9.36 -0.48 27.14
C ARG A 430 -10.55 -1.04 26.37
N LEU A 431 -10.32 -1.82 25.31
CA LEU A 431 -11.36 -2.54 24.57
C LEU A 431 -11.87 -3.81 25.30
N GLY A 432 -11.26 -4.16 26.44
CA GLY A 432 -11.53 -5.38 27.20
C GLY A 432 -11.09 -6.65 26.49
N PHE A 433 -10.08 -6.58 25.61
CA PHE A 433 -9.52 -7.75 24.91
C PHE A 433 -8.43 -8.44 25.73
N ILE A 434 -7.95 -7.81 26.79
CA ILE A 434 -6.95 -8.35 27.70
C ILE A 434 -7.46 -8.06 29.12
N ASP A 435 -7.39 -9.06 29.99
CA ASP A 435 -7.78 -8.96 31.39
C ASP A 435 -6.57 -8.61 32.28
N ASP A 436 -6.80 -7.91 33.40
CA ASP A 436 -5.78 -7.54 34.39
C ASP A 436 -5.64 -8.65 35.45
N ASN A 437 -4.95 -9.74 35.08
CA ASN A 437 -4.72 -10.89 35.96
C ASN A 437 -3.44 -10.77 36.82
N GLY A 438 -2.85 -9.56 36.92
CA GLY A 438 -1.61 -9.30 37.66
C GLY A 438 -0.38 -9.02 36.78
N SER A 439 0.63 -8.36 37.37
CA SER A 439 1.73 -7.70 36.65
C SER A 439 2.64 -8.63 35.81
N ASP A 440 2.89 -9.84 36.31
CA ASP A 440 3.78 -10.80 35.64
C ASP A 440 3.10 -11.46 34.43
N GLU A 441 1.80 -11.73 34.54
CA GLU A 441 0.98 -12.25 33.43
C GLU A 441 0.83 -11.20 32.33
N ILE A 442 0.57 -9.94 32.71
CA ILE A 442 0.51 -8.81 31.79
C ILE A 442 1.80 -8.66 31.01
N SER A 443 2.96 -8.70 31.67
CA SER A 443 4.26 -8.53 30.99
C SER A 443 4.51 -9.60 29.92
N ARG A 444 4.02 -10.83 30.13
CA ARG A 444 4.13 -11.92 29.16
C ARG A 444 3.12 -11.80 28.02
N ILE A 445 1.91 -11.34 28.33
CA ILE A 445 0.89 -11.00 27.33
C ILE A 445 1.38 -9.89 26.40
N GLU A 446 1.96 -8.82 26.96
CA GLU A 446 2.55 -7.73 26.19
C GLU A 446 3.64 -8.24 25.23
N LEU A 447 4.51 -9.13 25.71
CA LEU A 447 5.53 -9.77 24.88
C LEU A 447 4.92 -10.61 23.75
N ALA A 448 3.85 -11.36 24.02
CA ALA A 448 3.16 -12.17 23.02
C ALA A 448 2.52 -11.31 21.91
N LEU A 449 1.88 -10.20 22.28
CA LEU A 449 1.32 -9.23 21.33
C LEU A 449 2.43 -8.57 20.50
N LEU A 450 3.52 -8.19 21.15
CA LEU A 450 4.67 -7.61 20.48
C LEU A 450 5.34 -8.60 19.52
N LEU A 451 5.38 -9.89 19.87
CA LEU A 451 5.88 -10.96 19.01
C LEU A 451 4.99 -11.15 17.78
N LYS A 452 3.66 -11.13 17.94
CA LYS A 452 2.72 -11.16 16.80
C LYS A 452 2.98 -10.01 15.85
N LEU A 453 3.11 -8.79 16.38
CA LEU A 453 3.40 -7.61 15.58
C LEU A 453 4.78 -7.69 14.90
N ALA A 454 5.79 -8.23 15.58
CA ALA A 454 7.12 -8.47 15.02
C ALA A 454 7.08 -9.46 13.84
N LEU A 455 6.32 -10.56 13.99
CA LEU A 455 6.09 -11.56 12.94
C LEU A 455 5.30 -11.02 11.74
N THR A 456 4.51 -9.96 11.94
CA THR A 456 3.85 -9.24 10.84
C THR A 456 4.81 -8.26 10.16
N LYS A 457 5.40 -7.33 10.92
CA LYS A 457 6.09 -6.15 10.38
C LYS A 457 7.52 -6.41 9.94
N ILE A 458 8.29 -7.21 10.66
CA ILE A 458 9.71 -7.40 10.35
C ILE A 458 9.90 -8.17 9.04
N PRO A 459 9.16 -9.27 8.75
CA PRO A 459 9.28 -9.98 7.48
C PRO A 459 8.73 -9.21 6.26
N GLN A 460 7.79 -8.29 6.47
CA GLN A 460 7.28 -7.42 5.41
C GLN A 460 8.36 -6.51 4.83
N ILE A 461 9.38 -6.12 5.61
CA ILE A 461 10.46 -5.21 5.19
C ILE A 461 11.32 -5.81 4.07
N PRO A 462 12.00 -6.97 4.25
CA PRO A 462 12.79 -7.55 3.16
C PRO A 462 11.92 -8.00 2.00
N TYR A 463 10.67 -8.44 2.24
CA TYR A 463 9.74 -8.74 1.16
C TYR A 463 9.40 -7.49 0.33
N ALA A 464 9.20 -6.33 0.98
CA ALA A 464 8.90 -5.11 0.26
C ALA A 464 10.09 -4.64 -0.57
N LEU A 465 11.31 -4.78 -0.05
CA LEU A 465 12.53 -4.45 -0.76
C LEU A 465 12.78 -5.40 -1.94
N LEU A 466 12.58 -6.70 -1.78
CA LEU A 466 12.83 -7.68 -2.85
C LEU A 466 11.88 -7.47 -4.04
N MET A 467 10.62 -7.09 -3.78
CA MET A 467 9.60 -6.87 -4.82
C MET A 467 10.06 -5.83 -5.83
N ASP A 468 10.52 -4.67 -5.33
CA ASP A 468 10.95 -3.59 -6.21
C ASP A 468 12.38 -3.75 -6.68
N LYS A 469 13.29 -4.35 -5.90
CA LYS A 469 14.61 -4.74 -6.44
C LYS A 469 14.47 -5.70 -7.63
N TRP A 470 13.54 -6.65 -7.58
CA TRP A 470 13.26 -7.53 -8.71
C TRP A 470 12.72 -6.73 -9.91
N ARG A 471 11.68 -5.90 -9.69
CA ARG A 471 11.08 -5.10 -10.79
C ARG A 471 12.04 -4.09 -11.40
N TRP A 472 12.88 -3.43 -10.61
CA TRP A 472 13.89 -2.50 -11.12
C TRP A 472 14.87 -3.21 -12.04
N ARG A 473 15.39 -4.39 -11.64
CA ARG A 473 16.28 -5.17 -12.50
C ARG A 473 15.60 -5.68 -13.78
N VAL A 474 14.29 -5.93 -13.73
CA VAL A 474 13.48 -6.25 -14.92
C VAL A 474 13.32 -5.01 -15.82
N PHE A 475 13.02 -3.84 -15.26
CA PHE A 475 12.90 -2.59 -16.02
C PHE A 475 14.24 -2.15 -16.62
N GLU A 476 15.34 -2.28 -15.89
CA GLU A 476 16.70 -2.02 -16.37
C GLU A 476 17.14 -3.00 -17.47
N GLY A 477 16.47 -4.14 -17.63
CA GLY A 477 16.83 -5.18 -18.59
C GLY A 477 17.98 -6.09 -18.16
N VAL A 478 18.45 -5.96 -16.92
CA VAL A 478 19.51 -6.82 -16.34
C VAL A 478 19.03 -8.26 -16.14
N VAL A 479 17.73 -8.46 -15.89
CA VAL A 479 17.12 -9.79 -15.79
C VAL A 479 16.33 -10.05 -17.07
N ASP A 480 16.81 -10.98 -17.88
CA ASP A 480 16.08 -11.46 -19.06
C ASP A 480 14.78 -12.19 -18.67
N SER A 481 13.79 -12.15 -19.56
CA SER A 481 12.48 -12.78 -19.34
C SER A 481 12.53 -14.31 -19.17
N ASN A 482 13.59 -14.95 -19.67
CA ASN A 482 13.87 -16.37 -19.44
C ASN A 482 14.47 -16.64 -18.05
N ASN A 483 14.79 -15.61 -17.25
CA ASN A 483 15.39 -15.74 -15.92
C ASN A 483 14.55 -15.07 -14.82
N TYR A 484 13.32 -14.65 -15.13
CA TYR A 484 12.44 -13.96 -14.19
C TYR A 484 12.21 -14.75 -12.90
N ASN A 485 12.00 -16.07 -13.00
CA ASN A 485 11.63 -16.89 -11.86
C ASN A 485 12.85 -17.20 -10.98
N LYS A 486 13.99 -17.52 -11.58
CA LYS A 486 15.26 -17.66 -10.85
C LYS A 486 15.64 -16.37 -10.15
N ALA A 487 15.63 -15.23 -10.84
CA ALA A 487 15.99 -13.95 -10.21
C ALA A 487 15.07 -13.58 -9.03
N TRP A 488 13.78 -13.95 -9.12
CA TRP A 488 12.83 -13.79 -8.03
C TRP A 488 13.18 -14.64 -6.81
N TRP A 489 13.44 -15.94 -7.01
CA TRP A 489 13.78 -16.86 -5.93
C TRP A 489 15.20 -16.65 -5.37
N ASP A 490 16.14 -16.18 -6.17
CA ASP A 490 17.48 -15.76 -5.73
C ASP A 490 17.35 -14.59 -4.74
N LEU A 491 16.47 -13.61 -5.01
CA LEU A 491 16.19 -12.51 -4.08
C LEU A 491 15.48 -12.98 -2.80
N HIS A 492 14.52 -13.92 -2.89
CA HIS A 492 13.89 -14.52 -1.70
C HIS A 492 14.90 -15.24 -0.82
N ARG A 493 15.80 -16.03 -1.43
CA ARG A 493 16.86 -16.70 -0.70
C ARG A 493 17.80 -15.67 -0.07
N ASN A 494 18.31 -14.72 -0.84
CA ASN A 494 19.37 -13.83 -0.36
C ASN A 494 18.89 -12.79 0.67
N LEU A 495 17.67 -12.27 0.52
CA LEU A 495 17.14 -11.24 1.43
C LEU A 495 16.32 -11.81 2.58
N MET A 496 15.64 -12.94 2.38
CA MET A 496 14.71 -13.49 3.37
C MET A 496 15.11 -14.88 3.90
N GLY A 497 16.03 -15.59 3.25
CA GLY A 497 16.28 -16.99 3.59
C GLY A 497 15.05 -17.85 3.38
N ILE A 498 14.30 -17.58 2.30
CA ILE A 498 13.10 -18.31 1.91
C ILE A 498 13.31 -18.97 0.55
N VAL A 499 12.84 -20.21 0.40
CA VAL A 499 12.93 -20.99 -0.83
C VAL A 499 11.57 -21.57 -1.23
N PRO A 500 11.33 -21.84 -2.52
CA PRO A 500 10.10 -22.51 -2.92
C PRO A 500 10.09 -23.96 -2.38
N PRO A 501 8.91 -24.51 -2.02
CA PRO A 501 8.81 -25.90 -1.54
C PRO A 501 9.16 -26.95 -2.58
N ASN A 502 8.89 -26.65 -3.85
CA ASN A 502 9.09 -27.53 -4.99
C ASN A 502 10.01 -26.83 -5.98
N SER A 503 10.62 -27.59 -6.90
CA SER A 503 11.42 -27.00 -7.98
C SER A 503 10.56 -26.04 -8.81
N ARG A 504 11.09 -24.84 -9.09
CA ARG A 504 10.47 -23.79 -9.91
C ARG A 504 11.46 -23.30 -10.97
N PRO A 505 11.87 -24.16 -11.92
CA PRO A 505 12.85 -23.80 -12.94
C PRO A 505 12.33 -22.66 -13.80
N ASP A 506 13.22 -21.93 -14.47
CA ASP A 506 12.77 -20.99 -15.48
C ASP A 506 12.26 -21.75 -16.71
N SER A 507 10.98 -21.55 -17.03
CA SER A 507 10.36 -22.04 -18.25
C SER A 507 9.21 -21.11 -18.64
N ALA A 508 8.54 -21.40 -19.76
CA ALA A 508 7.29 -20.74 -20.11
C ALA A 508 6.16 -21.05 -19.11
N GLU A 509 6.30 -22.11 -18.31
CA GLU A 509 5.27 -22.60 -17.39
C GLU A 509 5.31 -21.93 -16.01
N PHE A 510 6.41 -21.27 -15.65
CA PHE A 510 6.58 -20.64 -14.34
C PHE A 510 6.74 -19.13 -14.44
N PHE A 511 5.90 -18.43 -13.66
CA PHE A 511 5.99 -17.00 -13.43
C PHE A 511 5.48 -16.66 -12.04
N ASP A 512 6.24 -17.02 -11.01
CA ASP A 512 5.85 -16.88 -9.61
C ASP A 512 5.65 -15.43 -9.14
N PRO A 513 6.38 -14.41 -9.65
CA PRO A 513 6.10 -13.02 -9.29
C PRO A 513 4.64 -12.62 -9.52
N ALA A 514 4.02 -13.12 -10.59
CA ALA A 514 2.63 -12.85 -10.93
C ALA A 514 1.61 -13.39 -9.92
N ALA A 515 2.03 -14.30 -9.03
CA ALA A 515 1.17 -14.78 -7.96
C ALA A 515 0.91 -13.73 -6.88
N LYS A 516 1.59 -12.58 -6.89
CA LYS A 516 1.33 -11.43 -6.01
C LYS A 516 0.58 -10.32 -6.74
N TYR A 517 -0.57 -9.89 -6.18
CA TYR A 517 -1.44 -8.85 -6.74
C TYR A 517 -0.71 -7.60 -7.22
N HIS A 518 0.22 -7.04 -6.43
CA HIS A 518 0.92 -5.79 -6.78
C HIS A 518 1.86 -5.89 -7.99
N ILE A 519 2.31 -7.09 -8.38
CA ILE A 519 3.03 -7.29 -9.64
C ILE A 519 2.07 -7.14 -10.82
N ILE A 520 0.85 -7.68 -10.70
CA ILE A 520 -0.18 -7.71 -11.74
C ILE A 520 -0.89 -6.37 -11.88
N SER A 521 -1.21 -5.72 -10.76
CA SER A 521 -1.80 -4.37 -10.74
C SER A 521 -0.79 -3.26 -11.00
N ASN A 522 0.49 -3.62 -11.22
CA ASN A 522 1.58 -2.70 -11.51
C ASN A 522 1.74 -1.59 -10.45
N THR A 523 1.51 -1.91 -9.18
CA THR A 523 1.59 -0.97 -8.06
C THR A 523 3.01 -0.98 -7.48
N PRO A 524 3.77 0.14 -7.48
CA PRO A 524 5.12 0.22 -6.89
C PRO A 524 5.13 -0.21 -5.41
N TYR A 525 6.15 -0.95 -4.96
CA TYR A 525 6.15 -1.60 -3.64
C TYR A 525 7.14 -0.98 -2.64
N LEU A 526 8.08 -0.15 -3.11
CA LEU A 526 9.01 0.61 -2.27
C LEU A 526 8.27 1.48 -1.25
N ARG A 527 7.04 1.92 -1.59
CA ARG A 527 6.11 2.61 -0.67
C ARG A 527 5.94 1.86 0.65
N TYR A 528 5.80 0.54 0.60
CA TYR A 528 5.62 -0.29 1.78
C TYR A 528 6.94 -0.38 2.53
N PHE A 529 8.07 -0.64 1.86
CA PHE A 529 9.38 -0.70 2.51
C PHE A 529 9.68 0.55 3.33
N LEU A 530 9.49 1.74 2.74
CA LEU A 530 9.70 3.01 3.42
C LEU A 530 8.64 3.27 4.49
N SER A 531 7.37 2.90 4.26
CA SER A 531 6.32 2.98 5.27
C SER A 531 6.64 2.15 6.51
N HIS A 532 7.25 0.98 6.36
CA HIS A 532 7.60 0.12 7.49
C HIS A 532 8.67 0.72 8.40
N VAL A 533 9.45 1.69 7.91
CA VAL A 533 10.38 2.47 8.74
C VAL A 533 9.69 3.73 9.26
N LEU A 534 9.04 4.47 8.36
CA LEU A 534 8.45 5.77 8.65
C LEU A 534 7.31 5.69 9.68
N GLN A 535 6.50 4.63 9.66
CA GLN A 535 5.40 4.46 10.62
C GLN A 535 5.91 4.46 12.08
N PHE A 536 7.06 3.84 12.37
CA PHE A 536 7.63 3.87 13.72
C PHE A 536 8.22 5.22 14.07
N GLN A 537 8.81 5.94 13.11
CA GLN A 537 9.29 7.31 13.33
C GLN A 537 8.14 8.28 13.62
N ILE A 538 7.05 8.22 12.85
CA ILE A 538 5.83 9.02 13.08
C ILE A 538 5.22 8.63 14.44
N PHE A 539 5.10 7.33 14.72
CA PHE A 539 4.55 6.87 15.99
C PHE A 539 5.37 7.37 17.19
N ASP A 540 6.70 7.26 17.15
CA ASP A 540 7.59 7.81 18.19
C ASP A 540 7.43 9.34 18.33
N ALA A 541 7.37 10.08 17.22
CA ALA A 541 7.14 11.53 17.24
C ALA A 541 5.76 11.90 17.84
N MET A 542 4.72 11.12 17.58
CA MET A 542 3.39 11.31 18.15
C MET A 542 3.36 10.97 19.63
N CYS A 543 3.96 9.84 20.02
CA CYS A 543 4.07 9.35 21.39
C CYS A 543 4.82 10.31 22.30
N LYS A 544 5.87 10.91 21.75
CA LYS A 544 6.54 12.06 22.34
C LYS A 544 5.49 13.09 22.72
N ILE A 545 4.89 13.81 21.78
CA ILE A 545 3.95 14.91 22.10
C ILE A 545 2.56 14.48 22.61
N ALA A 546 2.36 13.20 22.91
CA ALA A 546 1.07 12.67 23.34
C ALA A 546 0.74 13.13 24.75
N VAL A 547 -0.41 13.77 24.88
CA VAL A 547 -1.10 14.01 26.15
C VAL A 547 -2.41 13.25 26.04
N THR A 548 -2.48 12.09 26.69
CA THR A 548 -3.66 11.21 26.61
C THR A 548 -4.77 11.67 27.55
N VAL A 549 -5.94 11.04 27.43
CA VAL A 549 -7.11 11.29 28.30
C VAL A 549 -6.75 11.17 29.78
N ASP A 550 -5.82 10.26 30.11
CA ASP A 550 -5.36 10.00 31.47
C ASP A 550 -4.27 11.00 31.94
N LYS A 551 -4.03 12.09 31.18
CA LYS A 551 -2.98 13.11 31.39
C LYS A 551 -1.56 12.55 31.50
N ILE A 552 -1.34 11.34 30.98
CA ILE A 552 -0.01 10.75 30.96
C ILE A 552 0.81 11.46 29.88
N ASN A 553 1.93 12.02 30.32
CA ASN A 553 2.89 12.65 29.45
C ASN A 553 4.06 11.68 29.27
N PHE A 554 4.04 10.91 28.18
CA PHE A 554 5.08 9.91 27.90
C PHE A 554 6.47 10.54 27.70
N HIS A 555 6.56 11.84 27.44
CA HIS A 555 7.82 12.60 27.41
C HIS A 555 8.52 12.73 28.76
N LYS A 556 7.79 12.75 29.88
CA LYS A 556 8.39 13.03 31.20
C LYS A 556 9.23 11.86 31.71
N ASN A 557 9.15 10.69 31.09
CA ASN A 557 9.98 9.54 31.40
C ASN A 557 10.74 9.12 30.12
N SER A 558 11.98 9.59 29.98
CA SER A 558 12.86 9.29 28.85
C SER A 558 13.08 7.78 28.60
N ASN A 559 12.80 6.95 29.61
CA ASN A 559 12.90 5.49 29.56
C ASN A 559 11.58 4.76 29.27
N PHE A 560 10.50 5.48 28.93
CA PHE A 560 9.22 4.83 28.64
C PHE A 560 9.33 3.91 27.39
N PRO A 561 8.94 2.62 27.48
CA PRO A 561 9.03 1.71 26.34
C PRO A 561 8.04 2.10 25.23
N LEU A 562 8.55 2.34 24.02
CA LEU A 562 7.74 2.87 22.91
C LEU A 562 6.54 1.97 22.56
N TYR A 563 6.69 0.64 22.66
CA TYR A 563 5.60 -0.31 22.37
C TYR A 563 4.42 -0.24 23.34
N LYS A 564 4.59 0.42 24.50
CA LYS A 564 3.52 0.65 25.49
C LYS A 564 2.79 1.99 25.29
N CYS A 565 3.23 2.80 24.34
CA CYS A 565 2.63 4.11 24.11
C CYS A 565 1.23 3.95 23.54
N ASP A 566 0.23 4.57 24.18
CA ASP A 566 -1.13 4.63 23.64
C ASP A 566 -1.40 6.06 23.19
N ILE A 567 -1.66 6.25 21.90
CA ILE A 567 -2.00 7.56 21.32
C ILE A 567 -3.50 7.85 21.36
N TYR A 568 -4.34 6.92 21.83
CA TYR A 568 -5.79 7.15 21.94
C TYR A 568 -6.09 8.42 22.77
N GLY A 569 -6.92 9.31 22.22
CA GLY A 569 -7.25 10.59 22.82
C GLY A 569 -6.15 11.67 22.73
N ALA A 570 -5.00 11.41 22.12
CA ALA A 570 -3.89 12.35 22.00
C ALA A 570 -4.14 13.42 20.91
N LYS A 571 -5.06 14.35 21.19
CA LYS A 571 -5.51 15.39 20.25
C LYS A 571 -4.38 16.25 19.69
N ILE A 572 -3.36 16.57 20.49
CA ILE A 572 -2.20 17.37 20.05
C ILE A 572 -1.43 16.62 18.95
N SER A 573 -1.16 15.32 19.18
CA SER A 573 -0.46 14.46 18.22
C SER A 573 -1.27 14.30 16.94
N GLY A 574 -2.57 14.05 17.05
CA GLY A 574 -3.46 13.95 15.89
C GLY A 574 -3.57 15.24 15.09
N ASN A 575 -3.66 16.40 15.76
CA ASN A 575 -3.64 17.71 15.09
C ASN A 575 -2.33 17.97 14.34
N LYS A 576 -1.18 17.60 14.92
CA LYS A 576 0.14 17.73 14.25
C LYS A 576 0.21 16.84 13.01
N LEU A 577 -0.21 15.58 13.10
CA LEU A 577 -0.25 14.65 11.97
C LEU A 577 -1.18 15.19 10.87
N ARG A 578 -2.41 15.56 11.24
CA ARG A 578 -3.41 16.05 10.28
C ARG A 578 -3.00 17.37 9.62
N LYS A 579 -2.24 18.24 10.30
CA LYS A 579 -1.68 19.47 9.71
C LYS A 579 -0.80 19.15 8.49
N VAL A 580 0.07 18.16 8.58
CA VAL A 580 0.93 17.73 7.46
C VAL A 580 0.12 17.00 6.40
N MET A 581 -0.85 16.16 6.80
CA MET A 581 -1.76 15.49 5.87
C MET A 581 -2.53 16.49 4.99
N LYS A 582 -3.00 17.62 5.56
CA LYS A 582 -3.69 18.69 4.80
C LYS A 582 -2.87 19.26 3.65
N MET A 583 -1.54 19.19 3.72
CA MET A 583 -0.67 19.73 2.68
C MET A 583 -0.63 18.82 1.44
N GLY A 584 -1.00 17.54 1.57
CA GLY A 584 -0.97 16.58 0.46
C GLY A 584 0.39 16.57 -0.25
N SER A 585 0.36 16.51 -1.57
CA SER A 585 1.56 16.54 -2.41
C SER A 585 2.03 17.96 -2.77
N SER A 586 1.47 19.03 -2.17
CA SER A 586 1.94 20.42 -2.39
C SER A 586 3.34 20.68 -1.82
N ILE A 587 3.77 19.87 -0.86
CA ILE A 587 5.09 19.95 -0.23
C ILE A 587 5.94 18.74 -0.60
N LYS A 588 7.26 18.89 -0.50
CA LYS A 588 8.23 17.80 -0.68
C LYS A 588 8.41 16.99 0.61
N THR A 589 8.85 15.74 0.46
CA THR A 589 9.14 14.80 1.57
C THR A 589 9.93 15.42 2.71
N ARG A 590 11.03 16.13 2.39
CA ARG A 590 11.89 16.79 3.40
C ARG A 590 11.13 17.78 4.28
N ARG A 591 10.22 18.58 3.71
CA ARG A 591 9.43 19.56 4.48
C ARG A 591 8.43 18.85 5.39
N ALA A 592 7.76 17.81 4.90
CA ALA A 592 6.85 17.01 5.72
C ALA A 592 7.55 16.39 6.93
N PHE A 593 8.79 15.91 6.73
CA PHE A 593 9.60 15.33 7.80
C PHE A 593 9.99 16.38 8.84
N ILE A 594 10.41 17.58 8.42
CA ILE A 594 10.77 18.65 9.35
C ILE A 594 9.54 19.06 10.17
N GLU A 595 8.38 19.23 9.52
CA GLU A 595 7.17 19.67 10.21
C GLU A 595 6.60 18.60 11.16
N LEU A 596 6.67 17.31 10.81
CA LEU A 596 6.10 16.23 11.61
C LEU A 596 7.09 15.67 12.64
N LEU A 597 8.32 15.40 12.22
CA LEU A 597 9.32 14.59 12.93
C LEU A 597 10.47 15.41 13.51
N ASN A 598 10.60 16.70 13.16
CA ASN A 598 11.77 17.55 13.49
C ASN A 598 13.10 16.97 12.98
N THR A 599 13.09 16.22 11.87
CA THR A 599 14.27 15.72 11.15
C THR A 599 14.02 15.82 9.65
N SER A 600 15.03 15.62 8.81
CA SER A 600 14.87 15.53 7.35
C SER A 600 15.08 14.12 6.80
N GLU A 601 15.33 13.12 7.66
CA GLU A 601 15.86 11.82 7.25
C GLU A 601 15.04 10.63 7.77
N TYR A 602 15.10 9.53 7.02
CA TYR A 602 14.64 8.22 7.48
C TYR A 602 15.61 7.65 8.50
N CYS A 603 15.07 7.04 9.55
CA CYS A 603 15.86 6.45 10.63
C CYS A 603 15.17 5.19 11.18
N VAL A 604 15.95 4.13 11.40
CA VAL A 604 15.44 2.84 11.93
C VAL A 604 15.35 2.80 13.45
N ASP A 605 15.88 3.80 14.15
CA ASP A 605 16.02 3.78 15.62
C ASP A 605 14.68 3.58 16.33
N SER A 606 13.62 4.24 15.87
CA SER A 606 12.29 4.09 16.46
C SER A 606 11.75 2.67 16.28
N LEU A 607 12.01 2.02 15.13
CA LEU A 607 11.63 0.62 14.87
C LEU A 607 12.43 -0.33 15.78
N LEU A 608 13.74 -0.18 15.84
CA LEU A 608 14.60 -1.02 16.67
C LEU A 608 14.30 -0.84 18.16
N LYS A 609 14.05 0.40 18.61
CA LYS A 609 13.60 0.73 19.96
C LYS A 609 12.27 0.05 20.28
N TYR A 610 11.31 0.06 19.35
CA TYR A 610 10.01 -0.57 19.51
C TYR A 610 10.13 -2.08 19.75
N PHE A 611 10.95 -2.77 18.95
CA PHE A 611 11.14 -4.22 19.02
C PHE A 611 12.28 -4.68 19.92
N GLN A 612 12.89 -3.79 20.70
CA GLN A 612 14.00 -4.15 21.58
C GLN A 612 13.69 -5.28 22.58
N PRO A 613 12.48 -5.38 23.18
CA PRO A 613 12.13 -6.53 24.01
C PRO A 613 12.10 -7.85 23.23
N ILE A 614 11.63 -7.82 21.98
CA ILE A 614 11.62 -9.00 21.11
C ILE A 614 13.03 -9.42 20.74
N LYS A 615 13.91 -8.47 20.41
CA LYS A 615 15.33 -8.77 20.17
C LYS A 615 15.93 -9.57 21.34
N LYS A 616 15.76 -9.07 22.57
CA LYS A 616 16.27 -9.74 23.78
C LYS A 616 15.66 -11.13 23.98
N PHE A 617 14.36 -11.27 23.77
CA PHE A 617 13.67 -12.57 23.83
C PHE A 617 14.24 -13.57 22.81
N LEU A 618 14.42 -13.16 21.56
CA LEU A 618 14.97 -14.00 20.50
C LEU A 618 16.42 -14.41 20.79
N GLU A 619 17.26 -13.47 21.25
CA GLU A 619 18.65 -13.76 21.68
C GLU A 619 18.70 -14.76 22.84
N GLN A 620 17.74 -14.71 23.76
CA GLN A 620 17.63 -15.71 24.83
C GLN A 620 17.22 -17.08 24.28
N GLN A 621 16.22 -17.15 23.40
CA GLN A 621 15.82 -18.41 22.78
C GLN A 621 16.97 -19.06 22.00
N ILE A 622 17.72 -18.25 21.26
CA ILE A 622 18.89 -18.69 20.50
C ILE A 622 19.97 -19.28 21.43
N ARG A 623 20.32 -18.58 22.52
CA ARG A 623 21.31 -19.05 23.49
C ARG A 623 20.88 -20.35 24.18
N LEU A 624 19.63 -20.43 24.64
CA LEU A 624 19.11 -21.60 25.36
C LEU A 624 19.03 -22.86 24.50
N ASN A 625 18.75 -22.72 23.21
CA ASN A 625 18.55 -23.85 22.30
C ASN A 625 19.72 -24.05 21.31
N ASN A 626 20.81 -23.28 21.46
CA ASN A 626 21.97 -23.29 20.58
C ASN A 626 21.60 -23.16 19.07
N ILE A 627 20.71 -22.21 18.76
CA ILE A 627 20.13 -22.06 17.41
C ILE A 627 21.12 -21.32 16.50
N PRO A 628 21.50 -21.88 15.33
CA PRO A 628 22.35 -21.15 14.39
C PRO A 628 21.57 -20.02 13.71
N ILE A 629 22.24 -18.87 13.55
CA ILE A 629 21.71 -17.67 12.91
C ILE A 629 22.13 -17.64 11.43
N GLY A 630 21.26 -17.11 10.56
CA GLY A 630 21.51 -17.02 9.13
C GLY A 630 21.15 -18.30 8.37
N TRP A 631 21.34 -18.29 7.06
CA TRP A 631 20.98 -19.41 6.17
C TRP A 631 22.00 -19.56 5.04
N ASN A 632 22.15 -20.79 4.55
CA ASN A 632 23.05 -21.15 3.43
C ASN A 632 22.28 -21.42 2.14
#